data_AF-S9ZB17-F1
#
_entry.id   AF-S9ZB17-F1
#
_cell.length_a   1.000
_cell.length_b   1.000
_cell.length_c   1.000
_cell.angle_alpha   90.00
_cell.angle_beta   90.00
_cell.angle_gamma   90.00
#
_symmetry.space_group_name_H-M   'P 1'
#
loop_
_entity.id
_entity.type
_entity.pdbx_description
1 polymer ?
#
loop_
_entity_poly.entity_id
_entity_poly.type
_entity_poly.pdbx_seq_one_letter_code
_entity_poly.pdbx_strand_id
1 'polypeptide(L)'
;MRSRSQGRIAAVFTCIALLAASPAAGARTLIVCSALDDAELTRAVLEVEDGASAAHGGDRYADLRISHLEIVTPEFIWSTPGQPETRRFDAARSDVSPDLAQLDTVAIHTTRDAEGVLRIVDFAVLEPDALELEGLRGSLMLHETWQNARAIASLYYTHSGNRLVVAALACRRFEDD
;
A
#
# COMPACT_ATOMS: atom_id res chain seq x y z
N MET A 1 12.32 33.76 -70.78
CA MET A 1 11.56 34.91 -70.24
C MET A 1 10.48 34.38 -69.32
N ARG A 2 10.32 34.98 -68.13
CA ARG A 2 9.09 35.20 -67.29
C ARG A 2 7.88 34.29 -67.58
N SER A 3 7.09 33.78 -66.63
CA SER A 3 6.82 34.11 -65.24
C SER A 3 5.70 33.17 -64.74
N ARG A 4 5.69 32.87 -63.43
CA ARG A 4 4.58 32.60 -62.48
C ARG A 4 3.17 32.37 -63.06
N SER A 5 2.34 31.46 -62.56
CA SER A 5 1.86 31.43 -61.17
C SER A 5 0.87 30.28 -60.94
N GLN A 6 0.88 29.72 -59.72
CA GLN A 6 -0.28 29.36 -58.86
C GLN A 6 -1.45 28.54 -59.48
N GLY A 7 -1.97 27.48 -58.85
CA GLY A 7 -2.16 27.33 -57.40
C GLY A 7 -2.20 25.87 -56.97
N ARG A 8 -1.59 25.66 -55.80
CA ARG A 8 -1.60 24.44 -55.01
C ARG A 8 -2.87 24.42 -54.16
N ILE A 9 -3.60 23.31 -54.13
CA ILE A 9 -4.22 22.81 -52.89
C ILE A 9 -4.17 21.28 -52.95
N ALA A 10 -3.08 20.69 -52.46
CA ALA A 10 -3.06 19.28 -52.08
C ALA A 10 -3.35 19.25 -50.58
N ALA A 11 -4.56 18.80 -50.21
CA ALA A 11 -4.93 18.55 -48.83
C ALA A 11 -4.14 17.33 -48.33
N VAL A 12 -3.08 17.57 -47.58
CA VAL A 12 -2.37 16.52 -46.83
C VAL A 12 -3.18 16.27 -45.57
N PHE A 13 -3.98 15.21 -45.59
CA PHE A 13 -4.58 14.64 -44.38
C PHE A 13 -3.49 13.90 -43.61
N THR A 14 -2.86 14.59 -42.67
CA THR A 14 -2.02 13.95 -41.65
C THR A 14 -2.95 13.40 -40.58
N CYS A 15 -3.33 12.13 -40.68
CA CYS A 15 -3.88 11.39 -39.54
C CYS A 15 -2.77 11.23 -38.50
N ILE A 16 -2.71 12.16 -37.55
CA ILE A 16 -1.99 11.95 -36.30
C ILE A 16 -2.81 10.92 -35.54
N ALA A 17 -2.43 9.65 -35.65
CA ALA A 17 -2.88 8.63 -34.73
C ALA A 17 -2.30 8.99 -33.35
N LEU A 18 -3.06 9.72 -32.54
CA LEU A 18 -2.85 9.72 -31.09
C LEU A 18 -3.08 8.29 -30.62
N LEU A 19 -2.00 7.51 -30.57
CA LEU A 19 -1.89 6.41 -29.63
C LEU A 19 -1.98 7.05 -28.25
N ALA A 20 -3.18 7.09 -27.70
CA ALA A 20 -3.37 7.12 -26.26
C ALA A 20 -2.72 5.84 -25.73
N ALA A 21 -1.42 5.90 -25.47
CA ALA A 21 -0.80 4.97 -24.54
C ALA A 21 -1.46 5.29 -23.20
N SER A 22 -2.55 4.59 -22.89
CA SER A 22 -3.02 4.51 -21.52
C SER A 22 -1.79 4.16 -20.68
N PRO A 23 -1.48 4.90 -19.60
CA PRO A 23 -0.44 4.46 -18.70
C PRO A 23 -0.80 3.03 -18.33
N ALA A 24 0.13 2.09 -18.57
CA ALA A 24 -0.05 0.73 -18.10
C ALA A 24 -0.34 0.85 -16.61
N ALA A 25 -1.55 0.45 -16.20
CA ALA A 25 -1.87 0.38 -14.78
C ALA A 25 -0.80 -0.49 -14.14
N GLY A 26 -0.11 0.05 -13.13
CA GLY A 26 0.87 -0.71 -12.38
C GLY A 26 0.26 -2.00 -11.86
N ALA A 27 1.03 -3.08 -11.83
CA ALA A 27 0.56 -4.31 -11.22
C ALA A 27 0.18 -4.04 -9.75
N ARG A 28 -0.97 -4.56 -9.33
CA ARG A 28 -1.46 -4.44 -7.96
C ARG A 28 -1.29 -5.78 -7.26
N THR A 29 -0.70 -5.74 -6.08
CA THR A 29 -0.54 -6.92 -5.24
C THR A 29 -1.21 -6.67 -3.90
N LEU A 30 -2.21 -7.48 -3.58
CA LEU A 30 -2.82 -7.54 -2.25
C LEU A 30 -2.02 -8.52 -1.38
N ILE A 31 -1.58 -8.07 -0.21
CA ILE A 31 -0.91 -8.89 0.80
C ILE A 31 -1.79 -8.92 2.04
N VAL A 32 -2.15 -10.13 2.48
CA VAL A 32 -2.89 -10.36 3.72
C VAL A 32 -2.02 -11.16 4.66
N CYS A 33 -1.72 -10.60 5.83
CA CYS A 33 -0.98 -11.24 6.90
C CYS A 33 -1.87 -11.40 8.12
N SER A 34 -1.84 -12.57 8.75
CA SER A 34 -2.59 -12.86 9.98
C SER A 34 -1.71 -13.57 11.00
N ALA A 35 -1.98 -13.39 12.29
CA ALA A 35 -1.21 -14.05 13.34
C ALA A 35 -1.27 -15.58 13.22
N LEU A 36 -0.14 -16.22 13.54
CA LEU A 36 0.04 -17.67 13.40
C LEU A 36 -0.76 -18.47 14.43
N ASP A 37 -0.96 -17.91 15.62
CA ASP A 37 -1.68 -18.53 16.73
C ASP A 37 -3.19 -18.29 16.65
N ASP A 38 -3.61 -17.07 16.31
CA ASP A 38 -5.00 -16.70 16.10
C ASP A 38 -5.13 -15.67 14.98
N ALA A 39 -5.54 -16.16 13.80
CA ALA A 39 -5.67 -15.35 12.60
C ALA A 39 -6.73 -14.25 12.72
N GLU A 40 -7.65 -14.34 13.68
CA GLU A 40 -8.62 -13.30 13.90
C GLU A 40 -8.00 -12.14 14.70
N LEU A 41 -7.10 -12.39 15.66
CA LEU A 41 -6.65 -11.37 16.63
C LEU A 41 -5.82 -10.26 16.00
N THR A 42 -4.85 -10.63 15.17
CA THR A 42 -3.96 -9.66 14.52
C THR A 42 -3.94 -9.90 13.01
N ARG A 43 -4.20 -8.84 12.26
CA ARG A 43 -4.18 -8.82 10.79
C ARG A 43 -3.48 -7.57 10.29
N ALA A 44 -2.73 -7.72 9.20
CA ALA A 44 -2.30 -6.61 8.37
C ALA A 44 -2.76 -6.86 6.92
N VAL A 45 -3.35 -5.86 6.28
CA VAL A 45 -3.74 -5.90 4.87
C VAL A 45 -3.04 -4.76 4.15
N LEU A 46 -2.39 -5.06 3.04
CA LEU A 46 -1.64 -4.10 2.25
C LEU A 46 -1.99 -4.25 0.79
N GLU A 47 -2.27 -3.15 0.11
CA GLU A 47 -2.23 -3.11 -1.35
C GLU A 47 -0.96 -2.39 -1.78
N VAL A 48 -0.21 -3.06 -2.65
CA VAL A 48 1.05 -2.59 -3.19
C VAL A 48 0.86 -2.30 -4.67
N GLU A 49 1.14 -1.07 -5.07
CA GLU A 49 1.17 -0.65 -6.47
C GLU A 49 2.63 -0.55 -6.94
N ASP A 50 2.96 -1.26 -8.02
CA ASP A 50 4.21 -1.04 -8.73
C ASP A 50 4.11 0.22 -9.59
N GLY A 51 4.98 1.19 -9.33
CA GLY A 51 5.12 2.39 -10.15
C GLY A 51 5.50 2.03 -11.59
N ALA A 52 4.95 2.77 -12.55
CA ALA A 52 5.31 2.63 -13.95
C ALA A 52 6.82 2.91 -14.10
N SER A 53 7.59 1.85 -14.39
CA SER A 53 9.03 1.93 -14.62
C SER A 53 9.37 3.13 -15.52
N ALA A 54 10.15 4.07 -14.97
CA ALA A 54 10.60 5.24 -15.72
C ALA A 54 11.42 4.76 -16.94
N ALA A 55 10.83 4.89 -18.12
CA ALA A 55 11.42 4.47 -19.41
C ALA A 55 12.74 5.18 -19.78
N HIS A 56 13.34 6.00 -18.90
CA HIS A 56 14.49 6.85 -19.19
C HIS A 56 15.53 6.79 -18.06
N GLY A 57 16.31 5.70 -17.97
CA GLY A 57 17.62 5.68 -17.29
C GLY A 57 17.69 6.13 -15.82
N GLY A 58 16.55 6.38 -15.18
CA GLY A 58 16.38 6.70 -13.77
C GLY A 58 16.21 5.41 -12.97
N ASP A 59 16.44 5.52 -11.66
CA ASP A 59 16.48 4.44 -10.69
C ASP A 59 15.50 3.30 -11.01
N ARG A 60 16.03 2.09 -11.29
CA ARG A 60 15.25 0.91 -11.73
C ARG A 60 14.23 0.42 -10.69
N TYR A 61 14.14 1.10 -9.54
CA TYR A 61 13.43 0.68 -8.33
C TYR A 61 12.43 1.73 -7.81
N ALA A 62 12.24 2.85 -8.53
CA ALA A 62 11.19 3.84 -8.28
C ALA A 62 9.90 3.34 -8.98
N ASP A 63 8.78 3.00 -8.36
CA ASP A 63 8.19 3.47 -7.11
C ASP A 63 7.40 2.30 -6.49
N LEU A 64 7.68 1.83 -5.27
CA LEU A 64 6.70 0.95 -4.60
C LEU A 64 5.79 1.89 -3.85
N ARG A 65 4.49 1.77 -4.02
CA ARG A 65 3.55 2.53 -3.22
C ARG A 65 2.66 1.58 -2.46
N ILE A 66 2.51 1.84 -1.16
CA ILE A 66 1.45 1.24 -0.37
C ILE A 66 0.20 2.10 -0.61
N SER A 67 -0.76 1.60 -1.38
CA SER A 67 -2.01 2.31 -1.69
C SER A 67 -3.08 2.09 -0.63
N HIS A 68 -2.97 0.99 0.12
CA HIS A 68 -3.84 0.64 1.22
C HIS A 68 -3.00 0.01 2.35
N LEU A 69 -3.24 0.41 3.59
CA LEU A 69 -2.66 -0.20 4.78
C LEU A 69 -3.68 -0.29 5.91
N GLU A 70 -4.12 -1.51 6.22
CA GLU A 70 -4.95 -1.82 7.38
C GLU A 70 -4.12 -2.58 8.42
N ILE A 71 -4.19 -2.16 9.68
CA ILE A 71 -3.57 -2.87 10.81
C ILE A 71 -4.61 -3.06 11.91
N VAL A 72 -4.94 -4.33 12.16
CA VAL A 72 -5.87 -4.76 13.20
C VAL A 72 -5.09 -5.51 14.26
N THR A 73 -5.20 -5.09 15.50
CA THR A 73 -4.62 -5.76 16.67
C THR A 73 -5.60 -5.68 17.85
N PRO A 74 -5.47 -6.52 18.89
CA PRO A 74 -6.30 -6.42 20.09
C PRO A 74 -6.16 -5.06 20.81
N GLU A 75 -5.04 -4.38 20.62
CA GLU A 75 -4.75 -3.08 21.24
C GLU A 75 -5.21 -1.89 20.39
N PHE A 76 -5.43 -2.09 19.09
CA PHE A 76 -5.85 -1.04 18.14
C PHE A 76 -7.32 -1.19 17.80
N ILE A 77 -8.16 -0.68 18.70
CA ILE A 77 -9.61 -0.64 18.52
C ILE A 77 -10.00 0.78 18.14
N TRP A 78 -10.68 0.91 17.01
CA TRP A 78 -11.06 2.21 16.45
C TRP A 78 -12.48 2.56 16.88
N SER A 79 -12.72 3.80 17.28
CA SER A 79 -14.10 4.24 17.49
C SER A 79 -14.83 4.33 16.17
N THR A 80 -16.03 3.78 16.12
CA THR A 80 -16.95 3.90 15.00
C THR A 80 -18.33 4.22 15.55
N PRO A 81 -18.61 5.51 15.83
CA PRO A 81 -19.87 5.94 16.42
C PRO A 81 -21.07 5.42 15.62
N GLY A 82 -22.03 4.78 16.32
CA GLY A 82 -23.22 4.19 15.70
C GLY A 82 -23.08 2.72 15.28
N GLN A 83 -21.89 2.12 15.42
CA GLN A 83 -21.73 0.67 15.24
C GLN A 83 -22.41 -0.09 16.40
N PRO A 84 -23.28 -1.08 16.12
CA PRO A 84 -23.84 -1.94 17.17
C PRO A 84 -22.76 -2.85 17.78
N GLU A 85 -23.01 -3.34 18.99
CA GLU A 85 -22.19 -4.38 19.60
C GLU A 85 -22.12 -5.62 18.69
N THR A 86 -20.94 -6.21 18.60
CA THR A 86 -20.70 -7.46 17.86
C THR A 86 -20.22 -8.54 18.82
N ARG A 87 -20.09 -9.78 18.35
CA ARG A 87 -19.46 -10.85 19.14
C ARG A 87 -18.05 -10.49 19.64
N ARG A 88 -17.40 -9.53 18.98
CA ARG A 88 -15.98 -9.25 19.10
C ARG A 88 -15.66 -7.89 19.70
N PHE A 89 -16.63 -6.97 19.67
CA PHE A 89 -16.45 -5.59 20.09
C PHE A 89 -17.69 -5.04 20.77
N ASP A 90 -17.45 -4.24 21.81
CA ASP A 90 -18.45 -3.37 22.40
C ASP A 90 -19.08 -2.45 21.34
N ALA A 91 -20.26 -1.91 21.63
CA ALA A 91 -20.87 -0.90 20.77
C ALA A 91 -19.92 0.29 20.52
N ALA A 92 -20.03 0.87 19.32
CA ALA A 92 -19.21 1.96 18.82
C ALA A 92 -17.70 1.66 18.65
N ARG A 93 -17.31 0.38 18.58
CA ARG A 93 -15.93 -0.08 18.36
C ARG A 93 -15.82 -0.95 17.12
N SER A 94 -14.75 -0.78 16.34
CA SER A 94 -14.50 -1.48 15.07
C SER A 94 -13.28 -2.40 15.15
N ASP A 95 -13.37 -3.60 14.55
CA ASP A 95 -12.23 -4.46 14.19
C ASP A 95 -11.48 -3.97 12.96
N VAL A 96 -12.05 -3.05 12.20
CA VAL A 96 -11.47 -2.56 10.95
C VAL A 96 -10.72 -1.27 11.27
N SER A 97 -9.45 -1.21 10.90
CA SER A 97 -8.70 0.03 10.97
C SER A 97 -9.08 0.96 9.82
N PRO A 98 -9.01 2.29 10.00
CA PRO A 98 -8.95 3.17 8.85
C PRO A 98 -7.78 2.76 7.96
N ASP A 99 -7.89 3.07 6.68
CA ASP A 99 -6.79 2.90 5.75
C ASP A 99 -5.70 3.93 6.09
N LEU A 100 -4.63 3.46 6.73
CA LEU A 100 -3.52 4.29 7.18
C LEU A 100 -2.79 4.96 6.00
N ALA A 101 -2.85 4.38 4.80
CA ALA A 101 -2.22 4.96 3.61
C ALA A 101 -2.96 6.19 3.07
N GLN A 102 -4.21 6.41 3.50
CA GLN A 102 -5.04 7.56 3.11
C GLN A 102 -5.05 8.67 4.16
N LEU A 103 -4.27 8.52 5.24
CA LEU A 103 -4.22 9.49 6.33
C LEU A 103 -2.96 10.36 6.24
N ASP A 104 -3.16 11.66 6.04
CA ASP A 104 -2.09 12.66 5.94
C ASP A 104 -1.22 12.75 7.21
N THR A 105 -1.73 12.25 8.34
CA THR A 105 -1.09 12.21 9.64
C THR A 105 -0.26 10.95 9.86
N VAL A 106 -0.21 10.02 8.90
CA VAL A 106 0.57 8.79 8.94
C VAL A 106 1.68 8.84 7.89
N ALA A 107 2.91 8.67 8.31
CA ALA A 107 4.03 8.42 7.41
C ALA A 107 4.18 6.91 7.17
N ILE A 108 4.36 6.53 5.90
CA ILE A 108 4.64 5.17 5.47
C ILE A 108 5.96 5.15 4.69
N HIS A 109 6.85 4.24 5.06
CA HIS A 109 8.11 4.01 4.37
C HIS A 109 8.28 2.53 4.03
N THR A 110 8.78 2.25 2.83
CA THR A 110 9.01 0.87 2.38
C THR A 110 10.48 0.61 2.17
N THR A 111 10.97 -0.53 2.65
CA THR A 111 12.30 -1.05 2.34
C THR A 111 12.17 -2.28 1.45
N ARG A 112 13.04 -2.37 0.44
CA ARG A 112 13.15 -3.51 -0.48
C ARG A 112 14.48 -4.24 -0.28
N ASP A 113 14.56 -5.50 -0.69
CA ASP A 113 15.84 -6.22 -0.81
C ASP A 113 16.59 -5.86 -2.12
N ALA A 114 17.74 -6.51 -2.34
CA ALA A 114 18.58 -6.29 -3.52
C ALA A 114 17.88 -6.68 -4.84
N GLU A 115 16.91 -7.59 -4.76
CA GLU A 115 16.07 -8.04 -5.86
C GLU A 115 14.88 -7.09 -6.11
N GLY A 116 14.71 -6.06 -5.27
CA GLY A 116 13.63 -5.08 -5.38
C GLY A 116 12.30 -5.53 -4.78
N VAL A 117 12.27 -6.65 -4.07
CA VAL A 117 11.08 -7.20 -3.40
C VAL A 117 10.84 -6.46 -2.10
N LEU A 118 9.58 -6.11 -1.80
CA LEU A 118 9.19 -5.51 -0.53
C LEU A 118 9.64 -6.39 0.66
N ARG A 119 10.27 -5.75 1.65
CA ARG A 119 10.74 -6.40 2.88
C ARG A 119 10.19 -5.78 4.14
N ILE A 120 10.10 -4.46 4.19
CA ILE A 120 9.68 -3.74 5.39
C ILE A 120 8.68 -2.68 4.98
N VAL A 121 7.59 -2.57 5.73
CA VAL A 121 6.67 -1.43 5.70
C VAL A 121 6.67 -0.81 7.09
N ASP A 122 7.35 0.31 7.23
CA ASP A 122 7.33 1.13 8.44
C ASP A 122 6.17 2.11 8.37
N PHE A 123 5.46 2.26 9.49
CA PHE A 123 4.37 3.23 9.61
C PHE A 123 4.47 3.94 10.96
N ALA A 124 4.18 5.24 10.94
CA ALA A 124 4.15 6.04 12.16
C ALA A 124 3.18 7.20 12.03
N VAL A 125 2.40 7.43 13.08
CA VAL A 125 1.62 8.66 13.23
C VAL A 125 2.57 9.81 13.56
N LEU A 126 2.47 10.88 12.80
CA LEU A 126 3.34 12.06 12.87
C LEU A 126 3.08 12.91 14.13
N GLU A 127 1.83 12.96 14.57
CA GLU A 127 1.40 13.70 15.75
C GLU A 127 0.73 12.75 16.75
N PRO A 128 1.15 12.70 18.02
CA PRO A 128 0.63 11.74 19.00
C PRO A 128 -0.89 11.68 19.09
N ASP A 129 -1.58 12.82 18.96
CA ASP A 129 -3.03 12.92 19.14
C ASP A 129 -3.83 12.88 17.82
N ALA A 130 -3.18 12.68 16.67
CA ALA A 130 -3.85 12.69 15.37
C ALA A 130 -4.77 11.49 15.15
N LEU A 131 -4.56 10.41 15.90
CA LEU A 131 -5.42 9.24 15.94
C LEU A 131 -5.83 8.98 17.40
N GLU A 132 -6.91 8.23 17.59
CA GLU A 132 -7.31 7.72 18.92
C GLU A 132 -6.28 6.75 19.51
N LEU A 133 -5.19 6.48 18.79
CA LEU A 133 -4.06 5.66 19.17
C LEU A 133 -2.84 6.55 19.30
N GLU A 134 -2.51 6.91 20.55
CA GLU A 134 -1.39 7.78 20.84
C GLU A 134 -0.08 7.22 20.28
N GLY A 135 0.52 7.92 19.32
CA GLY A 135 1.85 7.58 18.80
C GLY A 135 1.95 6.19 18.17
N LEU A 136 0.89 5.71 17.50
CA LEU A 136 0.91 4.47 16.72
C LEU A 136 2.14 4.46 15.81
N ARG A 137 3.03 3.50 16.04
CA ARG A 137 4.24 3.25 15.26
C ARG A 137 4.48 1.77 15.18
N GLY A 138 4.96 1.33 14.03
CA GLY A 138 5.23 -0.07 13.82
C GLY A 138 5.93 -0.35 12.50
N SER A 139 6.22 -1.63 12.32
CA SER A 139 6.93 -2.15 11.17
C SER A 139 6.42 -3.54 10.86
N LEU A 140 5.94 -3.75 9.63
CA LEU A 140 5.70 -5.07 9.09
C LEU A 140 6.95 -5.55 8.35
N MET A 141 7.58 -6.61 8.86
CA MET A 141 8.80 -7.18 8.29
C MET A 141 8.52 -8.56 7.68
N LEU A 142 8.73 -8.70 6.38
CA LEU A 142 8.68 -9.97 5.64
C LEU A 142 10.06 -10.66 5.71
N HIS A 143 10.13 -11.78 6.44
CA HIS A 143 11.40 -12.44 6.78
C HIS A 143 12.00 -13.28 5.64
N GLU A 144 11.17 -13.69 4.69
CA GLU A 144 11.55 -14.62 3.64
C GLU A 144 11.00 -14.21 2.27
N THR A 145 11.60 -14.74 1.20
CA THR A 145 11.01 -14.62 -0.14
C THR A 145 9.68 -15.36 -0.19
N TRP A 146 8.80 -14.93 -1.09
CA TRP A 146 7.52 -15.60 -1.31
C TRP A 146 7.72 -17.03 -1.83
N GLN A 147 7.15 -18.02 -1.13
CA GLN A 147 7.11 -19.42 -1.53
C GLN A 147 5.64 -19.81 -1.78
N ASN A 148 5.28 -20.07 -3.04
CA ASN A 148 3.89 -20.36 -3.44
C ASN A 148 2.90 -19.29 -2.91
N ALA A 149 3.25 -18.02 -3.13
CA ALA A 149 2.50 -16.86 -2.67
C ALA A 149 2.37 -16.73 -1.14
N ARG A 150 3.20 -17.42 -0.34
CA ARG A 150 3.22 -17.36 1.13
C ARG A 150 4.56 -16.87 1.66
N ALA A 151 4.55 -16.21 2.82
CA ALA A 151 5.75 -15.80 3.55
C ALA A 151 5.45 -15.67 5.05
N ILE A 152 6.45 -15.88 5.91
CA ILE A 152 6.41 -15.52 7.33
C ILE A 152 6.84 -14.07 7.51
N ALA A 153 6.15 -13.40 8.43
CA ALA A 153 6.41 -12.01 8.76
C ALA A 153 6.33 -11.77 10.26
N SER A 154 6.75 -10.57 10.68
CA SER A 154 6.45 -10.06 12.01
C SER A 154 5.92 -8.65 11.92
N LEU A 155 4.90 -8.37 12.73
CA LEU A 155 4.42 -7.02 12.99
C LEU A 155 4.97 -6.57 14.33
N TYR A 156 5.81 -5.55 14.29
CA TYR A 156 6.28 -4.80 15.45
C TYR A 156 5.38 -3.58 15.61
N TYR A 157 4.87 -3.31 16.80
CA TYR A 157 4.09 -2.10 17.05
C TYR A 157 4.18 -1.68 18.51
N THR A 158 3.92 -0.40 18.79
CA THR A 158 3.78 0.07 20.16
C THR A 158 2.32 0.29 20.55
N HIS A 159 1.99 -0.07 21.78
CA HIS A 159 0.70 0.22 22.41
C HIS A 159 0.85 1.23 23.56
N SER A 160 -0.25 1.51 24.25
CA SER A 160 -0.33 2.37 25.44
C SER A 160 0.86 2.19 26.41
N GLY A 161 1.44 3.32 26.83
CA GLY A 161 2.66 3.32 27.65
C GLY A 161 3.94 2.94 26.89
N ASN A 162 3.90 3.01 25.56
CA ASN A 162 5.03 2.84 24.65
C ASN A 162 5.72 1.46 24.70
N ARG A 163 4.95 0.43 25.09
CA ARG A 163 5.44 -0.94 25.16
C ARG A 163 5.45 -1.54 23.76
N LEU A 164 6.56 -2.20 23.43
CA LEU A 164 6.73 -2.93 22.17
C LEU A 164 6.00 -4.28 22.23
N VAL A 165 5.21 -4.56 21.21
CA VAL A 165 4.59 -5.86 20.95
C VAL A 165 5.09 -6.40 19.61
N VAL A 166 5.20 -7.72 19.54
CA VAL A 166 5.61 -8.44 18.34
C VAL A 166 4.59 -9.55 18.08
N ALA A 167 3.97 -9.52 16.92
CA ALA A 167 3.11 -10.60 16.43
C ALA A 167 3.80 -11.36 15.30
N ALA A 168 3.88 -12.68 15.40
CA ALA A 168 4.37 -13.53 14.31
C ALA A 168 3.22 -13.84 13.35
N LEU A 169 3.42 -13.57 12.06
CA LEU A 169 2.36 -13.61 11.06
C LEU A 169 2.66 -14.61 9.93
N ALA A 170 1.61 -15.22 9.38
CA ALA A 170 1.62 -15.83 8.06
C ALA A 170 0.99 -14.88 7.06
N CYS A 171 1.73 -14.57 6.00
CA CYS A 171 1.30 -13.72 4.89
C CYS A 171 0.97 -14.54 3.66
N ARG A 172 0.01 -14.04 2.88
CA ARG A 172 -0.33 -14.51 1.55
C ARG A 172 -0.47 -13.33 0.61
N ARG A 173 0.14 -13.43 -0.58
CA ARG A 173 -0.03 -12.45 -1.66
C ARG A 173 -1.07 -12.92 -2.67
N PHE A 174 -1.74 -11.96 -3.27
CA PHE A 174 -2.68 -12.12 -4.37
C PHE A 174 -2.35 -11.06 -5.40
N GLU A 175 -2.19 -11.47 -6.64
CA GLU A 175 -1.89 -10.59 -7.76
C GLU A 175 -3.22 -10.31 -8.47
N ASP A 176 -3.54 -9.05 -8.73
CA ASP A 176 -4.67 -8.68 -9.58
C ASP A 176 -4.18 -8.73 -11.05
N ASP A 177 -4.88 -9.53 -11.87
CA ASP A 177 -4.65 -9.68 -13.33
C ASP A 177 -5.23 -8.51 -14.14
#